data_AF-K2KLW2-F1
#
_entry.id   AF-K2KLW2-F1
#
_cell.length_a   1.000
_cell.length_b   1.000
_cell.length_c   1.000
_cell.angle_alpha   90.00
_cell.angle_beta   90.00
_cell.angle_gamma   90.00
#
_symmetry.space_group_name_H-M   'P 1'
#
loop_
_entity.id
_entity.type
_entity.pdbx_description
1 polymer ?
#
loop_
_entity_poly.entity_id
_entity_poly.type
_entity_poly.pdbx_seq_one_letter_code
_entity_poly.pdbx_strand_id
1 'polypeptide(L)' 'MNAAQLLLLGIQIANAISAGIPAALRAKAAIEQMVAEGRNPTDAEWAEINAITAELRARLHGAGGADEGGEDADG' A
#
# COMPACT_ATOMS: atom_id res chain seq x y z
N MET A 1 4.72 15.19 -7.71
CA MET A 1 5.17 13.81 -7.40
C MET A 1 6.40 13.51 -8.25
N ASN A 2 7.43 12.86 -7.71
CA ASN A 2 8.65 12.53 -8.47
C ASN A 2 8.67 11.04 -8.89
N ALA A 3 9.56 10.68 -9.81
CA ALA A 3 9.67 9.30 -10.31
C ALA A 3 9.93 8.27 -9.18
N ALA A 4 10.67 8.65 -8.14
CA ALA A 4 10.93 7.79 -7.00
C ALA A 4 9.66 7.48 -6.19
N GLN A 5 8.76 8.46 -6.03
CA GLN A 5 7.48 8.27 -5.36
C GLN A 5 6.55 7.33 -6.15
N LEU A 6 6.58 7.38 -7.49
CA LEU A 6 5.81 6.46 -8.34
C LEU A 6 6.36 5.03 -8.26
N LEU A 7 7.68 4.86 -8.29
CA LEU A 7 8.31 3.55 -8.09
C LEU A 7 7.98 2.96 -6.72
N LEU A 8 8.06 3.78 -5.67
CA LEU A 8 7.73 3.37 -4.30
C LEU A 8 6.25 2.98 -4.15
N LEU A 9 5.34 3.64 -4.87
CA LEU A 9 3.93 3.25 -4.93
C LEU A 9 3.76 1.87 -5.58
N GLY A 10 4.40 1.64 -6.73
CA GLY A 10 4.36 0.35 -7.42
C GLY A 10 4.87 -0.81 -6.56
N ILE A 11 5.97 -0.60 -5.81
CA ILE A 11 6.53 -1.60 -4.89
C ILE A 11 5.55 -1.91 -3.75
N GLN A 12 4.88 -0.89 -3.19
CA GLN A 12 3.91 -1.10 -2.11
C GLN A 12 2.69 -1.91 -2.57
N ILE A 13 2.20 -1.64 -3.77
CA ILE A 13 1.09 -2.40 -4.38
C ILE A 13 1.53 -3.86 -4.60
N ALA A 14 2.74 -4.09 -5.13
CA ALA A 14 3.26 -5.43 -5.34
C ALA A 14 3.39 -6.23 -4.03
N ASN A 15 3.93 -5.61 -2.97
CA ASN A 15 4.04 -6.25 -1.65
C ASN A 15 2.67 -6.61 -1.06
N ALA A 16 1.68 -5.74 -1.22
CA ALA A 16 0.32 -5.99 -0.75
C ALA A 16 -0.41 -7.10 -1.53
N ILE A 17 -0.14 -7.23 -2.83
CA ILE A 17 -0.62 -8.36 -3.64
C ILE A 17 0.01 -9.66 -3.14
N SER A 18 1.32 -9.67 -2.89
CA SER A 18 2.03 -10.84 -2.33
C SER A 18 1.52 -11.24 -0.94
N ALA A 19 1.03 -10.28 -0.15
CA ALA A 19 0.37 -10.51 1.13
C ALA A 19 -1.11 -10.91 1.02
N GLY A 20 -1.64 -11.10 -0.21
CA GLY A 20 -3.02 -11.53 -0.45
C GLY A 20 -4.08 -10.47 -0.17
N ILE A 21 -3.73 -9.18 -0.16
CA ILE A 21 -4.67 -8.11 0.20
C ILE A 21 -5.57 -7.75 -1.01
N PRO A 22 -6.89 -8.00 -0.97
CA PRO A 22 -7.76 -7.82 -2.14
C PRO A 22 -7.86 -6.36 -2.63
N ALA A 23 -7.70 -5.40 -1.73
CA ALA A 23 -7.69 -3.97 -2.08
C ALA A 23 -6.52 -3.60 -3.02
N ALA A 24 -5.39 -4.30 -2.91
CA ALA A 24 -4.24 -4.07 -3.78
C ALA A 24 -4.49 -4.53 -5.22
N LEU A 25 -5.26 -5.61 -5.41
CA LEU A 25 -5.68 -6.06 -6.73
C LEU A 25 -6.61 -5.04 -7.42
N ARG A 26 -7.50 -4.40 -6.66
CA ARG A 26 -8.36 -3.33 -7.18
C ARG A 26 -7.56 -2.09 -7.55
N ALA A 27 -6.61 -1.68 -6.71
CA ALA A 27 -5.72 -0.56 -6.99
C ALA A 27 -4.88 -0.81 -8.26
N LYS A 28 -4.35 -2.03 -8.43
CA LYS A 28 -3.65 -2.43 -9.66
C LYS A 28 -4.55 -2.31 -10.89
N ALA A 29 -5.77 -2.85 -10.85
CA ALA A 29 -6.70 -2.80 -11.98
C ALA A 29 -7.07 -1.36 -12.39
N ALA A 30 -7.26 -0.47 -11.42
CA ALA A 30 -7.53 0.94 -11.68
C ALA A 30 -6.34 1.62 -12.39
N ILE A 31 -5.11 1.36 -11.93
CA ILE A 31 -3.90 1.88 -12.58
C ILE A 31 -3.73 1.32 -13.99
N GLU A 32 -4.01 0.02 -14.20
CA GLU A 32 -3.96 -0.60 -15.52
C GLU A 32 -4.94 0.04 -16.51
N GLN A 33 -6.16 0.37 -16.08
CA GLN A 33 -7.10 1.12 -16.92
C GLN A 33 -6.58 2.52 -17.27
N MET A 34 -6.04 3.26 -16.31
CA MET A 34 -5.52 4.61 -16.57
C MET A 34 -4.37 4.59 -17.58
N VAL A 35 -3.48 3.60 -17.48
CA VAL A 35 -2.39 3.39 -18.45
C VAL A 35 -2.95 3.04 -19.83
N ALA A 36 -3.95 2.17 -19.91
CA ALA A 36 -4.59 1.80 -21.17
C ALA A 36 -5.30 2.99 -21.84
N GLU A 37 -5.87 3.89 -21.04
CA GLU A 37 -6.54 5.11 -21.51
C GLU A 37 -5.56 6.27 -21.80
N GLY A 38 -4.27 6.10 -21.50
CA GLY A 38 -3.25 7.14 -21.69
C GLY A 38 -3.50 8.39 -20.86
N ARG A 39 -4.26 8.28 -19.76
CA ARG A 39 -4.64 9.40 -18.90
C ARG A 39 -3.95 9.31 -17.55
N ASN A 40 -3.76 10.47 -16.94
CA ASN A 40 -3.39 10.54 -15.53
C ASN A 40 -4.62 10.29 -14.64
N PRO A 41 -4.41 9.82 -13.40
CA PRO A 41 -5.49 9.74 -12.41
C PRO A 41 -6.01 11.15 -12.11
N THR A 42 -7.32 11.27 -11.90
CA THR A 42 -7.94 12.46 -11.33
C THR A 42 -7.53 12.63 -9.86
N ASP A 43 -7.73 13.82 -9.29
CA ASP A 43 -7.40 14.07 -7.87
C ASP A 43 -8.15 13.13 -6.90
N ALA A 44 -9.40 12.79 -7.23
CA ALA A 44 -10.20 11.86 -6.45
C ALA A 44 -9.66 10.42 -6.51
N GLU A 45 -9.36 9.94 -7.72
CA GLU A 45 -8.73 8.63 -7.92
C GLU A 45 -7.35 8.58 -7.25
N TRP A 46 -6.61 9.69 -7.25
CA TRP A 46 -5.33 9.79 -6.54
C TRP A 46 -5.47 9.72 -5.03
N ALA A 47 -6.46 10.41 -4.47
CA ALA A 47 -6.75 10.35 -3.04
C ALA A 47 -7.09 8.92 -2.61
N GLU A 48 -7.85 8.19 -3.43
CA GLU A 48 -8.21 6.80 -3.18
C GLU A 48 -6.99 5.88 -3.22
N ILE A 49 -6.12 6.00 -4.24
CA ILE A 49 -4.88 5.21 -4.33
C ILE A 49 -3.97 5.50 -3.12
N ASN A 50 -3.85 6.76 -2.70
CA ASN A 50 -3.07 7.13 -1.52
C ASN A 50 -3.65 6.55 -0.23
N ALA A 51 -4.97 6.58 -0.06
CA ALA A 51 -5.64 6.00 1.12
C ALA A 51 -5.43 4.48 1.19
N ILE A 52 -5.59 3.77 0.06
CA ILE A 52 -5.31 2.33 -0.02
C ILE A 52 -3.85 2.06 0.33
N THR A 53 -2.91 2.84 -0.22
CA THR A 53 -1.48 2.67 0.04
C THR A 53 -1.11 2.93 1.50
N ALA A 54 -1.72 3.93 2.14
CA ALA A 54 -1.53 4.21 3.56
C ALA A 54 -2.08 3.06 4.44
N GLU A 55 -3.25 2.52 4.12
CA GLU A 55 -3.82 1.35 4.80
C GLU A 55 -2.92 0.12 4.63
N LEU A 56 -2.41 -0.12 3.41
CA LEU A 56 -1.49 -1.21 3.11
C LEU A 56 -0.19 -1.09 3.91
N ARG A 57 0.38 0.12 3.98
CA ARG A 57 1.56 0.41 4.79
C ARG A 57 1.28 0.16 6.27
N ALA A 58 0.15 0.62 6.78
CA ALA A 58 -0.26 0.37 8.16
C ALA A 58 -0.44 -1.12 8.47
N ARG A 59 -0.97 -1.92 7.54
CA ARG A 59 -1.10 -3.38 7.73
C ARG A 59 0.24 -4.10 7.68
N LEU A 60 1.11 -3.74 6.72
CA LEU A 60 2.44 -4.34 6.58
C LEU A 60 3.35 -4.02 7.79
N HIS A 61 3.27 -2.81 8.34
CA HIS A 61 4.08 -2.40 9.49
C HIS A 61 3.41 -2.65 10.86
N GLY A 62 2.08 -2.66 10.93
CA GLY A 62 1.31 -2.96 12.14
C GLY A 62 1.29 -4.44 12.49
N ALA A 63 1.47 -5.34 11.52
CA ALA A 63 1.65 -6.77 11.76
C ALA A 63 2.99 -7.13 12.44
N GLY A 64 3.90 -6.18 12.63
CA GLY A 64 5.18 -6.37 13.33
C GLY A 64 5.24 -5.77 14.75
N GLY A 65 4.14 -5.21 15.27
CA GLY A 65 4.11 -4.46 16.53
C GLY A 65 3.38 -5.14 17.69
N ALA A 66 3.31 -6.47 17.70
CA ALA A 66 2.75 -7.24 18.81
C ALA A 66 3.71 -8.36 19.21
N ASP A 67 4.92 -8.00 19.66
CA ASP A 67 5.68 -8.78 20.63
C ASP A 67 6.79 -7.90 21.26
N GLU A 68 6.39 -6.94 22.10
CA GLU A 68 7.27 -6.46 23.18
C GLU A 68 6.73 -7.03 24.49
N GLY A 69 6.77 -8.36 24.62
CA GLY A 69 6.69 -9.06 25.89
C GLY A 69 8.03 -9.00 26.61
N GLY A 70 8.38 -7.81 27.12
CA GLY A 70 9.56 -7.59 27.94
C GLY A 70 9.15 -7.17 29.35
N GLU A 71 8.65 -8.12 30.15
CA GLU A 71 8.56 -7.94 31.60
C GLU A 71 9.02 -9.23 32.29
N ASP A 72 10.32 -9.50 32.18
CA ASP A 72 11.04 -10.35 33.14
C ASP A 72 11.37 -9.49 34.37
N ALA A 73 10.58 -9.62 35.43
CA ALA A 73 11.01 -9.27 36.79
C ALA A 73 10.21 -10.07 37.82
N ASP A 74 10.47 -11.38 37.87
CA ASP A 74 10.11 -12.23 39.01
C ASP A 74 11.39 -12.95 39.48
N GLY A 75 11.82 -12.73 40.73
CA GLY A 75 12.93 -13.43 41.39
C GLY A 75 13.95 -12.55 42.11
#